data_AF-A0A8B9QVW1-F1
#
_entry.id   AF-A0A8B9QVW1-F1
#
_cell.length_a   1.000
_cell.length_b   1.000
_cell.length_c   1.000
_cell.angle_alpha   90.00
_cell.angle_beta   90.00
_cell.angle_gamma   90.00
#
_symmetry.space_group_name_H-M   'P 1'
#
loop_
_entity.id
_entity.type
_entity.pdbx_description
1 polymer ?
#
loop_
_entity_poly.entity_id
_entity_poly.type
_entity_poly.pdbx_seq_one_letter_code
_entity_poly.pdbx_strand_id
1 'polypeptide(L)'
;MLPPSVAEALKTGGTVEPEYFDQVTIYFSDIVGFTTISALSEPIEVVDLLNDLYTLFDAVIGNHDVYKVETIGDAYMVASGLPKRNGNKHAAEIANMSLDILSSVGTFKMRHMPDIPLRIRIGLHTGPCVAGVVGLTMPRYCLFGDTVNTASRMESTGLREYLGQCLGWVTDKILRKNDKMCIFSCRHHN
;
A
#
# COMPACT_ATOMS: atom_id res chain seq x y z
N MET A 1 -6.89 -6.18 10.07
CA MET A 1 -7.61 -5.90 11.34
C MET A 1 -8.76 -4.98 11.02
N LEU A 2 -9.84 -4.96 11.80
CA LEU A 2 -10.91 -3.97 11.64
C LEU A 2 -10.54 -2.67 12.36
N PRO A 3 -10.97 -1.49 11.87
CA PRO A 3 -10.81 -0.24 12.61
C PRO A 3 -11.44 -0.35 14.01
N PRO A 4 -10.86 0.26 15.06
CA PRO A 4 -11.43 0.21 16.41
C PRO A 4 -12.88 0.67 16.47
N SER A 5 -13.22 1.76 15.76
CA SER A 5 -14.60 2.28 15.68
C SER A 5 -15.58 1.28 15.08
N VAL A 6 -15.15 0.57 14.03
CA VAL A 6 -15.93 -0.45 13.33
C VAL A 6 -16.06 -1.71 14.20
N ALA A 7 -14.99 -2.12 14.86
CA ALA A 7 -14.98 -3.28 15.74
C ALA A 7 -15.89 -3.07 16.97
N GLU A 8 -15.92 -1.88 17.54
CA GLU A 8 -16.82 -1.53 18.64
C GLU A 8 -18.29 -1.56 18.20
N ALA A 9 -18.61 -0.95 17.06
CA ALA A 9 -19.97 -0.96 16.50
C ALA A 9 -20.47 -2.40 16.27
N LEU A 10 -19.64 -3.27 15.69
CA LEU A 10 -19.97 -4.68 15.47
C LEU A 10 -20.12 -5.46 16.79
N LYS A 11 -19.29 -5.18 17.81
CA LYS A 11 -19.42 -5.80 19.14
C LYS A 11 -20.74 -5.45 19.82
N THR A 12 -21.26 -4.24 19.59
CA THR A 12 -22.56 -3.81 20.09
C THR A 12 -23.75 -4.35 19.28
N GLY A 13 -23.51 -5.19 18.27
CA GLY A 13 -24.56 -5.71 17.38
C GLY A 13 -25.08 -4.69 16.38
N GLY A 14 -24.39 -3.56 16.22
CA GLY A 14 -24.74 -2.51 15.27
C GLY A 14 -24.31 -2.87 13.85
N THR A 15 -25.07 -2.40 12.86
CA THR A 15 -24.64 -2.40 11.46
C THR A 15 -23.67 -1.24 11.24
N VAL A 16 -22.60 -1.49 10.48
CA VAL A 16 -21.66 -0.45 10.08
C VAL A 16 -22.06 0.02 8.69
N GLU A 17 -22.70 1.18 8.63
CA GLU A 17 -23.10 1.79 7.38
C GLU A 17 -21.87 2.15 6.53
N PRO A 18 -21.92 1.96 5.20
CA PRO A 18 -20.86 2.42 4.30
C PRO A 18 -20.67 3.93 4.39
N GLU A 19 -19.43 4.38 4.51
CA GLU A 19 -19.08 5.80 4.55
C GLU A 19 -18.40 6.22 3.25
N TYR A 20 -18.84 7.35 2.69
CA TYR A 20 -18.23 7.96 1.51
C TYR A 20 -17.11 8.92 1.90
N PHE A 21 -15.91 8.74 1.35
CA PHE A 21 -14.76 9.60 1.54
C PHE A 21 -14.44 10.33 0.22
N ASP A 22 -14.42 11.67 0.25
CA ASP A 22 -14.20 12.50 -0.94
C ASP A 22 -12.75 12.44 -1.45
N GLN A 23 -11.80 12.32 -0.53
CA GLN A 23 -10.37 12.29 -0.82
C GLN A 23 -9.66 11.31 0.12
N VAL A 24 -9.15 10.23 -0.47
CA VAL A 24 -8.25 9.28 0.18
C VAL A 24 -7.07 9.03 -0.74
N THR A 25 -5.90 8.75 -0.16
CA THR A 25 -4.75 8.28 -0.92
C THR A 25 -4.56 6.80 -0.63
N ILE A 26 -4.52 5.99 -1.69
CA ILE A 26 -4.35 4.55 -1.63
C ILE A 26 -2.96 4.20 -2.15
N TYR A 27 -2.27 3.38 -1.37
CA TYR A 27 -1.01 2.73 -1.67
C TYR A 27 -1.26 1.27 -2.02
N PHE A 28 -0.71 0.84 -3.15
CA PHE A 28 -0.53 -0.57 -3.51
C PHE A 28 0.94 -0.85 -3.70
N SER A 29 1.41 -1.99 -3.21
CA SER A 29 2.68 -2.54 -3.65
C SER A 29 2.62 -4.01 -3.97
N ASP A 30 3.50 -4.42 -4.88
CA ASP A 30 3.67 -5.79 -5.35
C ASP A 30 5.15 -6.17 -5.37
N ILE A 31 5.47 -7.46 -5.21
CA ILE A 31 6.85 -7.94 -5.25
C ILE A 31 7.21 -8.32 -6.69
N VAL A 32 8.20 -7.63 -7.25
CA VAL A 32 8.63 -7.88 -8.63
C VAL A 32 9.30 -9.25 -8.72
N GLY A 33 8.69 -10.15 -9.48
CA GLY A 33 9.22 -11.50 -9.70
C GLY A 33 8.83 -12.50 -8.61
N PHE A 34 7.84 -12.19 -7.76
CA PHE A 34 7.36 -13.09 -6.72
C PHE A 34 6.98 -14.48 -7.24
N THR A 35 6.33 -14.57 -8.41
CA THR A 35 5.98 -15.85 -9.03
C THR A 35 7.21 -16.72 -9.30
N THR A 36 8.33 -16.12 -9.67
CA THR A 36 9.59 -16.84 -9.90
C THR A 36 10.25 -17.23 -8.59
N ILE A 37 10.29 -16.31 -7.61
CA ILE A 37 10.86 -16.58 -6.29
C ILE A 37 10.10 -17.72 -5.60
N SER A 38 8.77 -17.66 -5.60
CA SER A 38 7.90 -18.69 -5.01
C SER A 38 7.94 -20.02 -5.73
N ALA A 39 8.23 -20.04 -7.04
CA ALA A 39 8.44 -21.29 -7.78
C ALA A 39 9.80 -21.95 -7.49
N LEU A 40 10.79 -21.17 -7.05
CA LEU A 40 12.15 -21.65 -6.77
C LEU A 40 12.42 -21.89 -5.27
N SER A 41 11.48 -21.55 -4.40
CA SER A 41 11.63 -21.64 -2.94
C SER A 41 10.63 -22.64 -2.37
N GLU A 42 10.95 -23.23 -1.22
CA GLU A 42 9.99 -24.06 -0.50
C GLU A 42 8.85 -23.20 0.08
N PRO A 43 7.62 -23.74 0.21
CA PRO A 43 6.49 -22.99 0.76
C PRO A 43 6.78 -22.34 2.13
N ILE A 44 7.58 -22.99 2.97
CA ILE A 44 7.98 -22.45 4.27
C ILE A 44 8.87 -21.21 4.13
N GLU A 45 9.79 -21.21 3.16
CA GLU A 45 10.70 -20.09 2.88
C GLU A 45 9.95 -18.89 2.32
N VAL A 46 8.92 -19.13 1.50
CA VAL A 46 8.04 -18.08 0.96
C VAL A 46 7.24 -17.42 2.09
N VAL A 47 6.72 -18.22 3.02
CA VAL A 47 5.99 -17.69 4.18
C VAL A 47 6.92 -16.86 5.07
N ASP A 48 8.13 -17.35 5.35
CA ASP A 48 9.12 -16.62 6.14
C ASP A 48 9.53 -15.30 5.47
N LEU A 49 9.72 -15.30 4.15
CA LEU A 49 9.98 -14.10 3.36
C LEU A 49 8.88 -13.07 3.50
N LEU A 50 7.63 -13.48 3.29
CA LEU A 50 6.47 -12.59 3.38
C LEU A 50 6.30 -12.05 4.80
N ASN A 51 6.52 -12.89 5.81
CA ASN A 51 6.42 -12.49 7.21
C ASN A 51 7.50 -11.46 7.59
N ASP A 52 8.76 -11.69 7.19
CA ASP A 52 9.85 -10.75 7.42
C ASP A 52 9.61 -9.41 6.70
N LEU A 53 9.16 -9.46 5.45
CA LEU A 53 8.85 -8.25 4.66
C LEU A 53 7.67 -7.46 5.25
N TYR A 54 6.58 -8.14 5.59
CA TYR A 54 5.41 -7.50 6.18
C TYR A 54 5.67 -6.99 7.60
N THR A 55 6.55 -7.63 8.38
CA THR A 55 7.00 -7.09 9.67
C THR A 55 7.74 -5.77 9.49
N LEU A 56 8.60 -5.68 8.47
CA LEU A 56 9.29 -4.45 8.10
C LEU A 56 8.30 -3.37 7.64
N PHE A 57 7.30 -3.71 6.83
CA PHE A 57 6.26 -2.76 6.43
C PHE A 57 5.42 -2.31 7.62
N ASP A 58 5.00 -3.24 8.48
CA ASP A 58 4.22 -2.96 9.69
C ASP A 58 4.97 -2.00 10.64
N ALA A 59 6.30 -2.15 10.75
CA ALA A 59 7.14 -1.23 11.51
C ALA A 59 7.19 0.18 10.89
N VAL A 60 7.27 0.29 9.56
CA VAL A 60 7.27 1.58 8.87
C VAL A 60 5.91 2.27 9.02
N ILE A 61 4.81 1.59 8.71
CA ILE A 61 3.47 2.19 8.78
C ILE A 61 3.08 2.62 10.19
N GLY A 62 3.65 2.01 11.23
CA GLY A 62 3.41 2.39 12.62
C GLY A 62 3.83 3.82 12.96
N ASN A 63 4.68 4.44 12.13
CA ASN A 63 5.14 5.82 12.31
C ASN A 63 4.36 6.85 11.48
N HIS A 64 3.38 6.42 10.66
CA HIS A 64 2.63 7.28 9.74
C HIS A 64 1.13 7.21 10.01
N ASP A 65 0.37 8.26 9.68
CA ASP A 65 -1.11 8.29 9.85
C ASP A 65 -1.81 7.57 8.69
N VAL A 66 -1.75 6.24 8.74
CA VAL A 66 -2.17 5.34 7.67
C VAL A 66 -2.86 4.09 8.19
N TYR A 67 -3.70 3.50 7.37
CA TYR A 67 -4.52 2.35 7.72
C TYR A 67 -4.26 1.18 6.77
N LYS A 68 -3.84 0.05 7.34
CA LYS A 68 -3.65 -1.22 6.63
C LYS A 68 -5.02 -1.82 6.30
N VAL A 69 -5.35 -1.88 5.02
CA VAL A 69 -6.66 -2.35 4.54
C VAL A 69 -6.69 -3.87 4.55
N GLU A 70 -6.04 -4.48 3.56
CA GLU A 70 -5.95 -5.92 3.40
C GLU A 70 -4.64 -6.29 2.70
N THR A 71 -4.26 -7.56 2.81
CA THR A 71 -3.19 -8.19 2.01
C THR A 71 -3.86 -9.10 0.99
N ILE A 72 -3.54 -8.92 -0.30
CA ILE A 72 -4.07 -9.73 -1.40
C ILE A 72 -2.91 -10.52 -2.00
N GLY A 73 -2.67 -11.73 -1.49
CA GLY A 73 -1.48 -12.50 -1.87
C GLY A 73 -0.19 -11.82 -1.41
N ASP A 74 0.69 -11.50 -2.35
CA ASP A 74 1.92 -10.71 -2.17
C ASP A 74 1.71 -9.19 -2.30
N ALA A 75 0.49 -8.77 -2.63
CA ALA A 75 0.15 -7.35 -2.71
C ALA A 75 -0.20 -6.77 -1.34
N TYR A 76 0.38 -5.60 -1.06
CA TYR A 76 0.21 -4.86 0.19
C TYR A 76 -0.60 -3.59 -0.05
N MET A 77 -1.75 -3.47 0.62
CA MET A 77 -2.67 -2.34 0.45
C MET A 77 -2.78 -1.50 1.73
N VAL A 78 -2.50 -0.21 1.59
CA VAL A 78 -2.60 0.77 2.67
C VAL A 78 -3.33 2.00 2.17
N ALA A 79 -4.09 2.67 3.04
CA ALA A 79 -4.75 3.92 2.69
C ALA A 79 -4.61 4.96 3.80
N SER A 80 -4.65 6.23 3.43
CA SER A 80 -4.71 7.36 4.37
C SER A 80 -5.90 8.27 4.03
N GLY A 81 -6.37 9.01 5.03
CA GLY A 81 -7.64 9.75 4.99
C GLY A 81 -8.85 8.90 5.40
N LEU A 82 -8.60 7.64 5.79
CA LEU A 82 -9.57 6.69 6.32
C LEU A 82 -8.88 5.79 7.37
N PRO A 83 -9.62 5.20 8.33
CA PRO A 83 -11.04 5.43 8.64
C PRO A 83 -11.29 6.81 9.25
N LYS A 84 -10.24 7.49 9.72
CA LYS A 84 -10.31 8.87 10.20
C LYS A 84 -9.84 9.81 9.09
N ARG A 85 -10.64 10.84 8.82
CA ARG A 85 -10.28 11.89 7.86
C ARG A 85 -9.17 12.76 8.43
N ASN A 86 -8.10 12.97 7.67
CA ASN A 86 -6.94 13.77 8.07
C ASN A 86 -6.74 15.02 7.19
N GLY A 87 -7.79 15.46 6.49
CA GLY A 87 -7.74 16.60 5.58
C GLY A 87 -6.79 16.34 4.42
N ASN A 88 -5.98 17.32 4.01
CA ASN A 88 -5.05 17.18 2.88
C ASN A 88 -3.75 16.42 3.22
N LYS A 89 -3.63 15.87 4.44
CA LYS A 89 -2.40 15.18 4.88
C LYS A 89 -2.27 13.78 4.28
N HIS A 90 -3.38 13.13 3.89
CA HIS A 90 -3.37 11.75 3.38
C HIS A 90 -2.32 11.49 2.29
N ALA A 91 -2.14 12.43 1.37
CA ALA A 91 -1.20 12.27 0.26
C ALA A 91 0.26 12.37 0.72
N ALA A 92 0.55 13.27 1.67
CA ALA A 92 1.88 13.45 2.22
C ALA A 92 2.29 12.25 3.09
N GLU A 93 1.38 11.75 3.94
CA GLU A 93 1.62 10.57 4.78
C GLU A 93 1.95 9.34 3.93
N ILE A 94 1.14 9.07 2.88
CA ILE A 94 1.40 7.94 1.99
C ILE A 94 2.69 8.13 1.19
N ALA A 95 3.00 9.35 0.73
CA ALA A 95 4.24 9.62 0.01
C ALA A 95 5.47 9.39 0.90
N ASN A 96 5.45 9.90 2.14
CA ASN A 96 6.54 9.72 3.10
C ASN A 96 6.72 8.25 3.46
N MET A 97 5.64 7.55 3.78
CA MET A 97 5.68 6.10 4.02
C MET A 97 6.26 5.34 2.82
N SER A 98 5.87 5.69 1.59
CA SER A 98 6.40 5.02 0.39
C SER A 98 7.91 5.14 0.29
N LEU A 99 8.46 6.31 0.63
CA LEU A 99 9.91 6.54 0.63
C LEU A 99 10.62 5.72 1.72
N ASP A 100 10.05 5.67 2.93
CA ASP A 100 10.60 4.89 4.04
C ASP A 100 10.59 3.38 3.75
N ILE A 101 9.50 2.89 3.13
CA ILE A 101 9.40 1.50 2.67
C ILE A 101 10.48 1.22 1.62
N LEU A 102 10.64 2.09 0.61
CA LEU A 102 11.66 1.91 -0.43
C LEU A 102 13.09 1.87 0.15
N SER A 103 13.39 2.75 1.10
CA SER A 103 14.68 2.77 1.81
C SER A 103 14.91 1.47 2.58
N SER A 104 13.89 0.99 3.29
CA SER A 104 13.97 -0.21 4.12
C SER A 104 14.13 -1.48 3.26
N VAL A 105 13.38 -1.59 2.15
CA VAL A 105 13.49 -2.70 1.19
C VAL A 105 14.85 -2.73 0.52
N GLY A 106 15.47 -1.58 0.25
CA GLY A 106 16.82 -1.51 -0.32
C GLY A 106 17.89 -2.20 0.53
N THR A 107 17.67 -2.29 1.86
CA THR A 107 18.57 -2.99 2.80
C THR A 107 18.12 -4.41 3.14
N PHE A 108 16.93 -4.81 2.69
CA PHE A 108 16.34 -6.10 3.00
C PHE A 108 17.02 -7.21 2.20
N LYS A 109 17.40 -8.29 2.90
CA LYS A 109 18.00 -9.49 2.29
C LYS A 109 17.13 -10.70 2.58
N MET A 110 16.82 -11.46 1.53
CA MET A 110 16.06 -12.69 1.66
C MET A 110 16.95 -13.77 2.28
N ARG A 111 16.47 -14.46 3.32
CA ARG A 111 17.26 -15.48 4.05
C ARG A 111 17.65 -16.65 3.16
N HIS A 112 16.74 -17.12 2.31
CA HIS A 112 16.92 -18.26 1.41
C HIS A 112 17.66 -17.88 0.11
N MET A 113 17.66 -16.60 -0.30
CA MET A 113 18.33 -16.09 -1.51
C MET A 113 18.99 -14.72 -1.27
N PRO A 114 20.11 -14.66 -0.51
CA PRO A 114 20.73 -13.39 -0.11
C PRO A 114 21.35 -12.60 -1.27
N ASP A 115 21.64 -13.26 -2.39
CA ASP A 115 22.25 -12.65 -3.58
C ASP A 115 21.23 -11.99 -4.51
N ILE A 116 19.93 -12.30 -4.35
CA ILE A 116 18.87 -11.72 -5.16
C ILE A 116 18.32 -10.50 -4.41
N PRO A 117 18.44 -9.28 -4.97
CA PRO A 117 17.83 -8.11 -4.35
C PRO A 117 16.31 -8.17 -4.47
N LEU A 118 15.60 -8.06 -3.35
CA LEU A 118 14.15 -7.91 -3.36
C LEU A 118 13.79 -6.56 -3.98
N ARG A 119 12.86 -6.59 -4.94
CA ARG A 119 12.36 -5.38 -5.60
C ARG A 119 10.86 -5.31 -5.43
N ILE A 120 10.36 -4.13 -5.07
CA ILE A 120 8.94 -3.86 -4.96
C ILE A 120 8.51 -2.84 -6.00
N ARG A 121 7.26 -2.96 -6.44
CA ARG A 121 6.60 -1.96 -7.26
C ARG A 121 5.55 -1.25 -6.42
N ILE A 122 5.38 0.05 -6.62
CA ILE A 122 4.46 0.88 -5.86
C ILE A 122 3.54 1.64 -6.83
N GLY A 123 2.23 1.60 -6.55
CA GLY A 123 1.21 2.41 -7.20
C GLY A 123 0.51 3.29 -6.16
N LEU A 124 0.41 4.59 -6.44
CA LEU A 124 -0.31 5.54 -5.59
C LEU A 124 -1.41 6.24 -6.37
N HIS A 125 -2.58 6.37 -5.77
CA HIS A 125 -3.65 7.16 -6.36
C HIS A 125 -4.48 7.88 -5.30
N THR A 126 -4.90 9.10 -5.61
CA THR A 126 -5.76 9.91 -4.74
C THR A 126 -7.09 10.17 -5.41
N GLY A 127 -8.18 9.86 -4.71
CA GLY A 127 -9.53 10.05 -5.23
C GLY A 127 -10.59 9.66 -4.22
N PRO A 128 -11.87 9.77 -4.60
CA PRO A 128 -12.99 9.40 -3.74
C PRO A 128 -13.11 7.88 -3.61
N CYS A 129 -13.51 7.39 -2.45
CA CYS A 129 -13.86 5.98 -2.23
C CYS A 129 -15.00 5.81 -1.24
N VAL A 130 -15.64 4.66 -1.26
CA VAL A 130 -16.57 4.23 -0.22
C VAL A 130 -15.87 3.18 0.63
N ALA A 131 -15.90 3.32 1.94
CA ALA A 131 -15.42 2.30 2.86
C ALA A 131 -16.60 1.67 3.60
N GLY A 132 -16.58 0.35 3.77
CA GLY A 132 -17.67 -0.35 4.44
C GLY A 132 -17.26 -1.73 4.94
N VAL A 133 -18.08 -2.30 5.81
CA VAL A 133 -17.88 -3.67 6.28
C VAL A 133 -18.68 -4.64 5.43
N VAL A 134 -18.01 -5.67 4.91
CA VAL A 134 -18.64 -6.75 4.17
C VAL A 134 -18.51 -8.07 4.92
N GLY A 135 -19.60 -8.84 4.95
CA GLY A 135 -19.66 -10.16 5.58
C GLY A 135 -20.21 -10.13 7.00
N LEU A 136 -21.09 -11.09 7.31
CA LEU A 136 -21.72 -11.24 8.63
C LEU A 136 -20.89 -12.16 9.56
N THR A 137 -20.36 -13.26 9.03
CA THR A 137 -19.59 -14.24 9.81
C THR A 137 -18.11 -13.85 9.95
N MET A 138 -17.54 -13.22 8.93
CA MET A 138 -16.17 -12.71 8.90
C MET A 138 -16.17 -11.29 8.35
N PRO A 139 -16.48 -10.28 9.20
CA PRO A 139 -16.54 -8.89 8.78
C PRO A 139 -15.17 -8.40 8.30
N ARG A 140 -15.12 -7.84 7.09
CA ARG A 140 -13.93 -7.24 6.49
C ARG A 140 -14.21 -5.79 6.15
N TYR A 141 -13.26 -4.91 6.50
CA TYR A 141 -13.35 -3.51 6.14
C TYR A 141 -12.75 -3.32 4.75
N CYS A 142 -13.61 -3.14 3.76
CA CYS A 142 -13.25 -3.08 2.35
C CYS A 142 -13.43 -1.67 1.80
N LEU A 143 -12.60 -1.33 0.82
CA LEU A 143 -12.70 -0.08 0.07
C LEU A 143 -13.25 -0.36 -1.33
N PHE A 144 -14.18 0.48 -1.75
CA PHE A 144 -14.86 0.40 -3.03
C PHE A 144 -14.74 1.73 -3.79
N GLY A 145 -14.63 1.63 -5.11
CA GLY A 145 -14.62 2.78 -6.01
C GLY A 145 -13.49 2.73 -7.03
N ASP A 146 -13.59 3.59 -8.03
CA ASP A 146 -12.63 3.67 -9.14
C ASP A 146 -11.22 4.03 -8.67
N THR A 147 -11.09 4.70 -7.51
CA THR A 147 -9.80 5.03 -6.90
C THR A 147 -9.00 3.78 -6.57
N VAL A 148 -9.63 2.72 -6.04
CA VAL A 148 -8.98 1.45 -5.71
C VAL A 148 -8.49 0.76 -6.98
N ASN A 149 -9.36 0.68 -7.99
CA ASN A 149 -9.06 0.06 -9.28
C ASN A 149 -7.94 0.81 -10.02
N THR A 150 -7.95 2.14 -9.94
CA THR A 150 -6.91 2.98 -10.54
C THR A 150 -5.58 2.80 -9.82
N ALA A 151 -5.55 2.77 -8.48
CA ALA A 151 -4.34 2.52 -7.72
C ALA A 151 -3.71 1.15 -8.06
N SER A 152 -4.52 0.09 -8.12
CA SER A 152 -4.09 -1.25 -8.53
C SER A 152 -3.61 -1.29 -9.99
N ARG A 153 -4.25 -0.54 -10.90
CA ARG A 153 -3.75 -0.39 -12.28
C ARG A 153 -2.41 0.35 -12.34
N MET A 154 -2.21 1.36 -11.50
CA MET A 154 -0.97 2.14 -11.47
C MET A 154 0.21 1.31 -10.95
N GLU A 155 -0.05 0.38 -10.02
CA GLU A 155 0.91 -0.65 -9.64
C GLU A 155 1.17 -1.59 -10.85
N SER A 156 0.15 -2.29 -11.34
CA SER A 156 0.34 -3.34 -12.36
C SER A 156 0.91 -2.84 -13.71
N THR A 157 0.63 -1.58 -14.08
CA THR A 157 1.17 -0.93 -15.30
C THR A 157 2.45 -0.11 -15.06
N GLY A 158 2.92 0.00 -13.82
CA GLY A 158 4.19 0.65 -13.50
C GLY A 158 5.36 -0.05 -14.23
N LEU A 159 6.17 0.73 -14.95
CA LEU A 159 7.33 0.22 -15.69
C LEU A 159 8.31 -0.49 -14.75
N ARG A 160 8.76 -1.69 -15.14
CA ARG A 160 9.60 -2.62 -14.37
C ARG A 160 11.04 -2.15 -14.11
N GLU A 161 11.43 -1.00 -14.65
CA GLU A 161 12.80 -0.52 -14.63
C GLU A 161 12.86 0.82 -13.88
N TYR A 162 13.94 1.04 -13.13
CA TYR A 162 14.31 2.30 -12.46
C TYR A 162 13.73 2.54 -11.05
N LEU A 163 14.26 1.78 -10.08
CA LEU A 163 14.15 2.05 -8.63
C LEU A 163 15.27 2.97 -8.09
N GLY A 164 16.13 3.54 -8.94
CA GLY A 164 17.37 4.20 -8.49
C GLY A 164 17.30 5.70 -8.20
N GLN A 165 16.28 6.46 -8.64
CA GLN A 165 16.36 7.94 -8.61
C GLN A 165 15.02 8.70 -8.51
N CYS A 166 14.00 8.12 -7.89
CA CYS A 166 12.68 8.77 -7.75
C CYS A 166 12.49 9.64 -6.48
N LEU A 167 13.47 9.72 -5.56
CA LEU A 167 13.29 10.38 -4.26
C LEU A 167 13.00 11.89 -4.33
N GLY A 168 13.52 12.61 -5.34
CA GLY A 168 13.37 14.08 -5.44
C GLY A 168 12.18 14.57 -6.28
N TRP A 169 11.75 13.81 -7.28
CA TRP A 169 10.71 14.24 -8.23
C TRP A 169 9.28 13.91 -7.76
N VAL A 170 9.15 12.89 -6.92
CA VAL A 170 7.87 12.37 -6.42
C VAL A 170 7.27 13.30 -5.38
N THR A 171 8.05 13.70 -4.38
CA THR A 171 7.64 14.63 -3.33
C THR A 171 7.28 15.98 -3.91
N ASP A 172 8.06 16.50 -4.87
CA ASP A 172 7.80 17.80 -5.46
C ASP A 172 6.51 17.81 -6.31
N LYS A 173 6.16 16.71 -6.99
CA LYS A 173 4.93 16.64 -7.82
C LYS A 173 3.68 16.31 -7.00
N ILE A 174 3.79 15.45 -5.97
CA ILE A 174 2.69 15.15 -5.04
C ILE A 174 2.39 16.37 -4.17
N LEU A 175 3.41 17.08 -3.65
CA LEU A 175 3.23 18.23 -2.75
C LEU A 175 2.93 19.55 -3.48
N ARG A 176 3.44 19.79 -4.71
CA ARG A 176 3.20 21.07 -5.40
C ARG A 176 1.94 21.16 -6.24
N LYS A 177 1.27 20.04 -6.57
CA LYS A 177 0.17 20.09 -7.55
C LYS A 177 -1.19 19.53 -7.16
N ASN A 178 -1.38 18.88 -6.00
CA ASN A 178 -2.64 18.14 -5.76
C ASN A 178 -2.99 17.23 -6.97
N ASP A 179 -1.97 16.76 -7.70
CA ASP A 179 -2.17 16.04 -8.94
C ASP A 179 -2.60 14.61 -8.60
N LYS A 180 -3.81 14.25 -9.02
CA LYS A 180 -4.53 13.02 -8.68
C LYS A 180 -3.86 11.73 -9.17
N MET A 181 -2.71 11.80 -9.83
CA MET A 181 -2.10 10.65 -10.50
C MET A 181 -0.58 10.75 -10.49
N CYS A 182 0.07 9.94 -9.64
CA CYS A 182 1.53 9.75 -9.67
C CYS A 182 1.85 8.29 -9.95
N ILE A 183 2.09 7.97 -11.23
CA ILE A 183 2.79 6.72 -11.59
C ILE A 183 4.26 6.99 -11.31
N PHE A 184 4.87 6.19 -10.45
CA PHE A 184 6.31 6.21 -10.24
C PHE A 184 6.96 5.61 -11.48
N SER A 185 7.37 6.48 -12.41
CA SER A 185 8.20 6.13 -13.55
C SER A 185 9.27 7.20 -13.68
N CYS A 186 10.51 6.84 -13.35
CA CYS A 186 11.67 7.69 -13.56
C CYS A 186 11.91 7.83 -15.07
N ARG A 187 11.44 8.91 -15.70
CA ARG A 187 11.84 9.25 -17.06
C ARG A 187 13.18 9.98 -17.01
N HIS A 188 14.21 9.39 -17.62
CA HIS A 188 15.44 10.10 -17.98
C HIS A 188 15.07 11.26 -18.90
N HIS A 189 15.37 12.51 -18.52
CA HIS A 189 15.61 13.57 -19.49
C HIS A 189 17.12 13.55 -19.75
N ASN A 190 17.50 13.17 -20.96
CA ASN A 190 18.75 13.66 -21.56
C ASN A 190 18.58 15.14 -21.88
#